data_AF-A0A0P1H1U8-F1
#
_entry.id   AF-A0A0P1H1U8-F1
#
_cell.length_a   1.000
_cell.length_b   1.000
_cell.length_c   1.000
_cell.angle_alpha   90.00
_cell.angle_beta   90.00
_cell.angle_gamma   90.00
#
_symmetry.space_group_name_H-M   'P 1'
#
loop_
_entity.id
_entity.type
_entity.pdbx_description
1 polymer ?
#
loop_
_entity_poly.entity_id
_entity_poly.type
_entity_poly.pdbx_seq_one_letter_code
_entity_poly.pdbx_strand_id
1 'polypeptide(L)'
;MSMRRLLLGYFPVQYCLAVADFAKQKQVLFLASEPLSDAIFNVTFGGDLAKFVREGSIRYLFEDRAVVSLLTGEPEYLTPLGAETPDGWIVTGYPGADIATETHERFASAYVAKFGEDPKTGSILGYNSVLTIAAALCKAGST
;
A
#
# COMPACT_ATOMS: atom_id res chain seq x y z
N MET A 1 23.22 -43.77 -0.54
CA MET A 1 22.23 -42.75 -0.92
C MET A 1 23.00 -41.45 -1.14
N SER A 2 23.27 -41.09 -2.40
CA SER A 2 24.20 -40.01 -2.76
C SER A 2 23.52 -38.64 -2.67
N MET A 3 24.00 -37.78 -1.78
CA MET A 3 23.49 -36.42 -1.58
C MET A 3 23.83 -35.58 -2.81
N ARG A 4 22.84 -35.39 -3.71
CA ARG A 4 22.99 -34.53 -4.88
C ARG A 4 23.05 -33.07 -4.40
N ARG A 5 24.09 -32.39 -4.85
CA ARG A 5 24.49 -31.00 -4.54
C ARG A 5 23.27 -30.07 -4.43
N LEU A 6 23.11 -29.44 -3.26
CA LEU A 6 22.15 -28.37 -3.01
C LEU A 6 22.87 -27.03 -3.10
N LEU A 7 22.34 -26.07 -3.86
CA LEU A 7 22.85 -24.70 -3.93
C LEU A 7 21.84 -23.78 -3.26
N LEU A 8 22.28 -23.08 -2.21
CA LEU A 8 21.55 -22.03 -1.51
C LEU A 8 22.35 -20.73 -1.64
N GLY A 9 21.71 -19.59 -1.94
CA GLY A 9 22.42 -18.33 -2.15
C GLY A 9 21.56 -17.08 -1.97
N TYR A 10 22.23 -16.02 -1.54
CA TYR A 10 21.79 -14.63 -1.40
C TYR A 10 22.44 -13.83 -2.53
N PHE A 11 21.68 -13.43 -3.55
CA PHE A 11 22.24 -12.69 -4.69
C PHE A 11 21.21 -11.79 -5.40
N PRO A 12 21.65 -10.68 -6.03
CA PRO A 12 20.81 -9.84 -6.87
C PRO A 12 20.07 -10.65 -7.97
N VAL A 13 18.88 -10.21 -8.35
CA VAL A 13 17.94 -10.95 -9.24
C VAL A 13 18.59 -11.58 -10.49
N GLN A 14 19.52 -10.86 -11.12
CA GLN A 14 20.25 -11.29 -12.31
C GLN A 14 21.11 -12.55 -12.08
N TYR A 15 21.69 -12.69 -10.88
CA TYR A 15 22.48 -13.86 -10.50
C TYR A 15 21.57 -15.02 -10.14
N CYS A 16 20.44 -14.79 -9.45
CA CYS A 16 19.47 -15.84 -9.18
C CYS A 16 18.87 -16.40 -10.47
N LEU A 17 18.62 -15.58 -11.50
CA LEU A 17 18.23 -16.03 -12.84
C LEU A 17 19.34 -16.85 -13.52
N ALA A 18 20.59 -16.40 -13.45
CA ALA A 18 21.72 -17.14 -14.02
C ALA A 18 21.95 -18.49 -13.33
N VAL A 19 21.82 -18.55 -12.00
CA VAL A 19 21.93 -19.78 -11.21
C VAL A 19 20.74 -20.69 -11.44
N ALA A 20 19.52 -20.15 -11.59
CA ALA A 20 18.35 -20.92 -11.99
C ALA A 20 18.52 -21.55 -13.38
N ASP A 21 19.07 -20.79 -14.35
CA ASP A 21 19.37 -21.32 -15.69
C ASP A 21 20.48 -22.39 -15.64
N PHE A 22 21.56 -22.15 -14.89
CA PHE A 22 22.61 -23.16 -14.68
C PHE A 22 22.07 -24.42 -14.00
N ALA A 23 21.22 -24.28 -12.98
CA ALA A 23 20.59 -25.38 -12.29
C ALA A 23 19.68 -26.19 -13.21
N LYS A 24 18.93 -25.52 -14.10
CA LYS A 24 18.16 -26.15 -15.19
C LYS A 24 19.06 -26.93 -16.15
N GLN A 25 20.18 -26.33 -16.59
CA GLN A 25 21.15 -26.99 -17.49
C GLN A 25 21.81 -28.21 -16.84
N LYS A 26 22.12 -28.15 -15.54
CA LYS A 26 22.82 -29.22 -14.81
C LYS A 26 21.90 -30.21 -14.10
N GLN A 27 20.59 -30.04 -14.21
CA GLN A 27 19.58 -30.89 -13.56
C GLN A 27 19.78 -30.96 -12.04
N VAL A 28 20.07 -29.80 -11.44
CA VAL A 28 20.28 -29.63 -10.00
C VAL A 28 19.12 -28.82 -9.44
N LEU A 29 18.62 -29.18 -8.26
CA LEU A 29 17.56 -28.42 -7.59
C LEU A 29 18.13 -27.07 -7.14
N PHE A 30 17.52 -25.99 -7.63
CA PHE A 30 17.74 -24.63 -7.13
C PHE A 30 16.51 -24.20 -6.34
N LEU A 31 16.74 -23.82 -5.08
CA LEU A 31 15.71 -23.30 -4.20
C LEU A 31 16.01 -21.82 -3.99
N ALA A 32 15.27 -20.96 -4.69
CA ALA A 32 15.36 -19.52 -4.48
C ALA A 32 14.78 -19.20 -3.10
N SER A 33 15.57 -18.55 -2.25
CA SER A 33 15.12 -18.11 -0.92
C SER A 33 14.52 -16.70 -0.93
N GLU A 34 14.69 -15.95 -2.03
CA GLU A 34 14.28 -14.55 -2.16
C GLU A 34 13.40 -14.32 -3.39
N PRO A 35 12.49 -13.32 -3.35
CA PRO A 35 11.66 -12.96 -4.49
C PRO A 35 12.50 -12.31 -5.59
N LEU A 36 12.34 -12.81 -6.83
CA LEU A 36 12.98 -12.29 -8.05
C LEU A 36 12.37 -10.97 -8.57
N SER A 37 11.71 -10.20 -7.70
CA SER A 37 10.98 -8.99 -8.10
C SER A 37 11.73 -7.73 -7.69
N ASP A 38 11.84 -6.78 -8.62
CA ASP A 38 12.48 -5.48 -8.41
C ASP A 38 11.55 -4.46 -7.71
N ALA A 39 10.23 -4.70 -7.72
CA ALA A 39 9.23 -3.83 -7.10
C ALA A 39 8.03 -4.62 -6.58
N ILE A 40 7.29 -4.02 -5.66
CA ILE A 40 6.09 -4.59 -5.04
C ILE A 40 4.90 -3.68 -5.35
N PHE A 41 3.81 -4.26 -5.85
CA PHE A 41 2.51 -3.60 -5.93
C PHE A 41 1.59 -4.17 -4.85
N ASN A 42 1.22 -3.36 -3.87
CA ASN A 42 0.35 -3.74 -2.76
C ASN A 42 -1.08 -3.20 -2.94
N VAL A 43 -2.06 -4.05 -2.64
CA VAL A 43 -3.50 -3.70 -2.64
C VAL A 43 -4.18 -4.20 -1.36
N THR A 44 -3.41 -4.56 -0.34
CA THR A 44 -3.95 -4.85 0.99
C THR A 44 -4.30 -3.55 1.70
N PHE A 45 -5.36 -3.58 2.51
CA PHE A 45 -5.86 -2.44 3.29
C PHE A 45 -6.34 -2.91 4.67
N GLY A 46 -6.62 -1.97 5.57
CA GLY A 46 -7.09 -2.27 6.93
C GLY A 46 -6.19 -3.25 7.70
N GLY A 47 -6.78 -4.25 8.34
CA GLY A 47 -6.05 -5.22 9.16
C GLY A 47 -5.04 -6.08 8.37
N ASP A 48 -5.27 -6.30 7.07
CA ASP A 48 -4.36 -7.08 6.24
C ASP A 48 -3.12 -6.27 5.84
N LEU A 49 -3.27 -4.95 5.63
CA LEU A 49 -2.13 -4.05 5.46
C LEU A 49 -1.22 -4.09 6.69
N ALA A 50 -1.79 -4.01 7.90
CA ALA A 50 -1.00 -4.05 9.14
C ALA A 50 -0.21 -5.37 9.28
N LYS A 51 -0.83 -6.51 8.93
CA LYS A 51 -0.13 -7.81 8.93
C LYS A 51 0.95 -7.86 7.85
N PHE A 52 0.66 -7.37 6.64
CA PHE A 52 1.59 -7.34 5.52
C PHE A 52 2.84 -6.51 5.86
N VAL A 53 2.64 -5.31 6.41
CA VAL A 53 3.71 -4.42 6.87
C VAL A 53 4.54 -5.11 7.96
N ARG A 54 3.92 -5.64 9.02
CA ARG A 54 4.66 -6.31 10.11
C ARG A 54 5.46 -7.51 9.62
N GLU A 55 4.82 -8.44 8.93
CA GLU A 55 5.46 -9.69 8.51
C GLU A 55 6.50 -9.45 7.39
N GLY A 56 6.25 -8.47 6.52
CA GLY A 56 7.18 -8.04 5.48
C GLY A 56 8.43 -7.39 6.07
N SER A 57 8.26 -6.47 7.03
CA SER A 57 9.37 -5.77 7.68
C SER A 57 10.30 -6.72 8.43
N ILE A 58 9.77 -7.67 9.23
CA ILE A 58 10.61 -8.62 9.96
C ILE A 58 11.33 -9.65 9.06
N ARG A 59 10.96 -9.72 7.77
CA ARG A 59 11.58 -10.57 6.75
C ARG A 59 12.36 -9.78 5.71
N TYR A 60 12.57 -8.49 5.93
CA TYR A 60 13.32 -7.62 5.02
C TYR A 60 12.70 -7.58 3.61
N LEU A 61 11.38 -7.80 3.51
CA LEU A 61 10.67 -7.88 2.22
C LEU A 61 10.76 -6.56 1.45
N PHE A 62 10.77 -5.44 2.17
CA PHE A 62 10.74 -4.10 1.59
C PHE A 62 12.14 -3.50 1.38
N GLU A 63 13.21 -4.17 1.82
CA GLU A 63 14.57 -3.68 1.63
C GLU A 63 14.94 -3.69 0.14
N ASP A 64 15.57 -2.61 -0.32
CA ASP A 64 16.01 -2.39 -1.70
C ASP A 64 14.93 -2.56 -2.78
N ARG A 65 13.65 -2.44 -2.41
CA ARG A 65 12.51 -2.58 -3.34
C ARG A 65 11.60 -1.37 -3.30
N ALA A 66 11.28 -0.85 -4.48
CA ALA A 66 10.22 0.15 -4.59
C ALA A 66 8.87 -0.50 -4.30
N VAL A 67 8.05 0.15 -3.47
CA VAL A 67 6.68 -0.30 -3.18
C VAL A 67 5.69 0.76 -3.64
N VAL A 68 4.76 0.33 -4.49
CA VAL A 68 3.59 1.11 -4.89
C VAL A 68 2.38 0.50 -4.20
N SER A 69 1.67 1.29 -3.42
CA SER A 69 0.59 0.78 -2.57
C SER A 69 -0.69 1.57 -2.74
N LEU A 70 -1.75 0.89 -3.17
CA LEU A 70 -3.06 1.51 -3.33
C LEU A 70 -3.68 1.75 -1.94
N LEU A 71 -4.25 2.94 -1.73
CA LEU A 71 -4.99 3.37 -0.54
C LEU A 71 -4.17 3.53 0.75
N THR A 72 -2.92 3.09 0.81
CA THR A 72 -2.13 3.14 2.06
C THR A 72 -1.97 4.55 2.63
N GLY A 73 -2.01 5.59 1.80
CA GLY A 73 -1.96 6.98 2.26
C GLY A 73 -3.28 7.51 2.84
N GLU A 74 -4.33 6.70 2.90
CA GLU A 74 -5.59 7.07 3.55
C GLU A 74 -5.41 7.05 5.08
N PRO A 75 -5.79 8.12 5.81
CA PRO A 75 -5.61 8.21 7.27
C PRO A 75 -6.24 7.04 8.05
N GLU A 76 -7.29 6.42 7.52
CA GLU A 76 -7.93 5.23 8.10
C GLU A 76 -7.01 4.02 8.20
N TYR A 77 -6.03 3.92 7.29
CA TYR A 77 -5.11 2.81 7.20
C TYR A 77 -3.69 3.19 7.62
N LEU A 78 -3.27 4.43 7.34
CA LEU A 78 -1.94 4.93 7.67
C LEU A 78 -1.79 5.18 9.17
N THR A 79 -2.73 5.91 9.79
CA THR A 79 -2.61 6.31 11.20
C THR A 79 -2.50 5.12 12.16
N PRO A 80 -3.25 4.01 11.99
CA PRO A 80 -3.10 2.83 12.84
C PRO A 80 -1.76 2.10 12.74
N LEU A 81 -0.98 2.30 11.66
CA LEU A 81 0.37 1.72 11.56
C LEU A 81 1.35 2.39 12.53
N GLY A 82 1.17 3.69 12.80
CA GLY A 82 2.01 4.42 13.76
C GLY A 82 3.50 4.28 13.45
N ALA A 83 4.27 3.78 14.41
CA ALA A 83 5.72 3.56 14.26
C ALA A 83 6.10 2.47 13.25
N GLU A 84 5.14 1.63 12.84
CA GLU A 84 5.37 0.59 11.82
C GLU A 84 5.12 1.11 10.40
N THR A 85 4.78 2.40 10.24
CA THR A 85 4.51 3.00 8.93
C THR A 85 5.73 2.84 8.01
N PRO A 86 5.59 2.24 6.82
CA PRO A 86 6.70 2.11 5.88
C PRO A 86 7.15 3.45 5.32
N ASP A 87 8.45 3.67 5.29
CA ASP A 87 9.06 4.83 4.63
C ASP A 87 9.25 4.60 3.13
N GLY A 88 9.13 5.67 2.34
CA GLY A 88 9.48 5.68 0.91
C GLY A 88 8.51 4.99 -0.03
N TRP A 89 7.36 4.50 0.45
CA TRP A 89 6.32 3.93 -0.41
C TRP A 89 5.62 5.00 -1.25
N ILE A 90 5.34 4.68 -2.51
CA ILE A 90 4.48 5.50 -3.37
C ILE A 90 3.04 5.07 -3.13
N VAL A 91 2.19 5.98 -2.65
CA VAL A 91 0.83 5.65 -2.21
C VAL A 91 -0.23 6.54 -2.85
N THR A 92 -1.44 6.01 -2.98
CA THR A 92 -2.64 6.85 -3.10
C THR A 92 -3.25 7.05 -1.72
N GLY A 93 -3.87 8.21 -1.48
CA GLY A 93 -4.38 8.56 -0.16
C GLY A 93 -5.06 9.91 -0.08
N TYR A 94 -5.29 10.36 1.15
CA TYR A 94 -5.94 11.63 1.46
C TYR A 94 -5.08 12.46 2.43
N PRO A 95 -4.22 13.36 1.91
CA PRO A 95 -3.33 14.18 2.71
C PRO A 95 -4.06 15.41 3.28
N GLY A 96 -5.09 15.17 4.10
CA GLY A 96 -6.03 16.22 4.54
C GLY A 96 -5.37 17.47 5.15
N ALA A 97 -4.29 17.30 5.92
CA ALA A 97 -3.56 18.40 6.54
C ALA A 97 -2.79 19.28 5.55
N ASP A 98 -2.45 18.75 4.38
CA ASP A 98 -1.63 19.43 3.37
C ASP A 98 -2.47 20.10 2.26
N ILE A 99 -3.81 19.92 2.28
CA ILE A 99 -4.72 20.49 1.28
C ILE A 99 -5.12 21.92 1.69
N ALA A 100 -4.35 22.90 1.24
CA ALA A 100 -4.57 24.33 1.52
C ALA A 100 -5.53 25.01 0.51
N THR A 101 -6.74 24.48 0.35
CA THR A 101 -7.77 25.12 -0.48
C THR A 101 -8.94 25.57 0.38
N GLU A 102 -9.49 26.76 0.11
CA GLU A 102 -10.62 27.32 0.88
C GLU A 102 -11.81 26.35 0.98
N THR A 103 -12.12 25.66 -0.13
CA THR A 103 -13.21 24.67 -0.17
C THR A 103 -12.97 23.51 0.78
N HIS A 104 -11.73 23.01 0.83
CA HIS A 104 -11.36 21.91 1.71
C HIS A 104 -11.30 22.34 3.17
N GLU A 105 -10.67 23.48 3.46
CA GLU A 105 -10.58 24.03 4.81
C GLU A 105 -11.96 24.28 5.43
N ARG A 106 -12.91 24.77 4.64
CA ARG A 106 -14.31 24.93 5.06
C ARG A 106 -14.96 23.60 5.41
N PHE A 107 -14.76 22.57 4.58
CA PHE A 107 -15.25 21.23 4.86
C PHE A 107 -14.62 20.65 6.13
N ALA A 108 -13.28 20.70 6.24
CA ALA A 108 -12.54 20.16 7.37
C ALA A 108 -12.93 20.85 8.68
N SER A 109 -13.00 22.18 8.70
CA SER A 109 -13.41 22.96 9.87
C SER A 109 -14.84 22.63 10.31
N ALA A 110 -15.77 22.51 9.36
CA ALA A 110 -17.15 22.14 9.66
C ALA A 110 -17.27 20.68 10.16
N TYR A 111 -16.46 19.77 9.61
CA TYR A 111 -16.40 18.38 10.05
C TYR A 111 -15.89 18.28 11.50
N VAL A 112 -14.76 18.93 11.80
CA VAL A 112 -14.18 18.98 13.15
C VAL A 112 -15.16 19.62 14.15
N ALA A 113 -15.79 20.74 13.80
CA ALA A 113 -16.78 21.39 14.67
C ALA A 113 -17.98 20.49 15.01
N LYS A 114 -18.34 19.56 14.12
CA LYS A 114 -19.49 18.66 14.29
C LYS A 114 -19.12 17.36 15.01
N PHE A 115 -17.98 16.76 14.67
CA PHE A 115 -17.62 15.40 15.08
C PHE A 115 -16.46 15.35 16.07
N GLY A 116 -15.71 16.44 16.25
CA GLY A 116 -14.59 16.51 17.18
C GLY A 116 -13.35 15.74 16.74
N GLU A 117 -13.28 15.32 15.48
CA GLU A 117 -12.15 14.58 14.90
C GLU A 117 -11.84 15.10 13.50
N ASP A 118 -10.61 14.89 13.03
CA ASP A 118 -10.21 15.24 11.66
C ASP A 118 -10.96 14.37 10.65
N PRO A 119 -11.37 14.95 9.49
CA PRO A 119 -11.97 14.17 8.43
C PRO A 119 -10.97 13.15 7.90
N LYS A 120 -11.48 11.99 7.49
CA LYS A 120 -10.71 10.97 6.79
C LYS A 120 -11.24 10.79 5.36
N THR A 121 -10.67 9.88 4.59
CA THR A 121 -11.08 9.60 3.20
C THR A 121 -12.58 9.25 3.11
N GLY A 122 -13.08 8.39 4.00
CA GLY A 122 -14.50 8.04 4.07
C GLY A 122 -15.41 9.24 4.36
N SER A 123 -14.93 10.20 5.14
CA SER A 123 -15.68 11.42 5.47
C SER A 123 -15.94 12.27 4.22
N ILE A 124 -14.91 12.53 3.41
CA ILE A 124 -15.04 13.33 2.19
C ILE A 124 -15.80 12.57 1.09
N LEU A 125 -15.62 11.25 0.99
CA LEU A 125 -16.39 10.42 0.07
C LEU A 125 -17.89 10.45 0.39
N GLY A 126 -18.27 10.31 1.66
CA GLY A 126 -19.66 10.39 2.09
C GLY A 126 -20.27 11.77 1.82
N TYR A 127 -19.53 12.84 2.15
CA TYR A 127 -19.95 14.22 1.88
C TYR A 127 -20.22 14.46 0.39
N ASN A 128 -19.27 14.10 -0.47
CA ASN A 128 -19.40 14.28 -1.92
C ASN A 128 -20.52 13.44 -2.53
N SER A 129 -20.75 12.23 -2.01
CA SER A 129 -21.83 11.36 -2.48
C SER A 129 -23.20 12.01 -2.26
N VAL A 130 -23.45 12.53 -1.05
CA VAL A 130 -24.71 13.22 -0.73
C VAL A 130 -24.86 14.52 -1.52
N LEU A 131 -23.77 15.30 -1.66
CA LEU A 131 -23.78 16.51 -2.50
C LEU A 131 -24.11 16.21 -3.96
N THR A 132 -23.57 15.11 -4.51
CA THR A 132 -23.83 14.70 -5.88
C THR A 132 -25.29 14.33 -6.08
N ILE A 133 -25.89 13.59 -5.13
CA ILE A 133 -27.31 13.25 -5.15
C ILE A 133 -28.17 14.52 -5.09
N ALA A 134 -27.88 15.43 -4.17
CA ALA A 134 -28.62 16.69 -4.04
C ALA A 134 -28.53 17.53 -5.33
N ALA A 135 -27.35 17.67 -5.91
CA ALA A 135 -27.14 18.39 -7.16
C ALA A 135 -27.94 17.76 -8.33
N ALA A 136 -27.97 16.42 -8.41
CA ALA A 136 -28.74 15.70 -9.41
C ALA A 136 -30.26 15.96 -9.26
N LEU A 137 -30.79 15.91 -8.03
CA LEU A 137 -32.20 16.18 -7.74
C LEU A 137 -32.59 17.63 -8.06
N CYS A 138 -31.78 18.60 -7.64
CA CYS A 138 -32.01 20.02 -7.96
C CYS A 138 -32.02 20.28 -9.46
N LYS A 139 -31.16 19.58 -10.22
CA LYS A 139 -31.08 19.72 -11.68
C LYS A 139 -32.22 19.03 -12.43
N ALA A 140 -32.75 17.92 -11.90
CA ALA A 140 -33.87 17.21 -12.51
C ALA A 140 -35.19 17.99 -12.47
N GLY A 141 -35.36 18.89 -11.48
CA GLY A 141 -36.54 19.75 -11.35
C GLY A 141 -37.84 19.03 -10.96
N SER A 142 -37.81 17.70 -10.81
CA SER A 142 -38.88 16.81 -10.37
C SER A 142 -38.29 15.41 -10.11
N THR A 143 -38.87 14.63 -9.18
CA THR A 143 -38.65 13.18 -9.02
C THR A 143 -39.90 12.41 -9.39
#